data_AF-A0A7Z7R0G8-F1
#
_entry.id   AF-A0A7Z7R0G8-F1
#
_cell.length_a   1.000
_cell.length_b   1.000
_cell.length_c   1.000
_cell.angle_alpha   90.00
_cell.angle_beta   90.00
_cell.angle_gamma   90.00
#
_symmetry.space_group_name_H-M   'P 1'
#
loop_
_entity.id
_entity.type
_entity.pdbx_description
1 polymer ?
#
loop_
_entity_poly.entity_id
_entity_poly.type
_entity_poly.pdbx_seq_one_letter_code
_entity_poly.pdbx_strand_id
1 'polypeptide(L)'
;MNFVTLTSDEFNAFTTKHFSHYTQSAIHYNHRVDLKGDVHLVGVKDDNGQVIAGCLLTEARTLKFFKYFYTHRGPVMDYTNQSLVAFFFKALTSYLKKQNCLYVLVDPYLIENLRNADGEIVKSYDNRAFVRTMDTLGYKHQGFPVGYDSMSQIRWLSVLDLKDKTEDQLLKEMDYQTRRNIKKTYDIGVKTKTLTIDETQTFFD
;
A
#
# COMPACT_ATOMS: atom_id res chain seq x y z
N MET A 1 14.14 -19.88 -2.89
CA MET A 1 12.88 -19.10 -2.79
C MET A 1 11.69 -20.04 -2.66
N ASN A 2 10.88 -19.89 -1.61
CA ASN A 2 9.68 -20.69 -1.36
C ASN A 2 8.47 -19.80 -1.11
N PHE A 3 7.34 -20.06 -1.77
CA PHE A 3 6.09 -19.33 -1.56
C PHE A 3 5.28 -19.98 -0.44
N VAL A 4 4.92 -19.19 0.58
CA VAL A 4 4.34 -19.70 1.83
C VAL A 4 3.18 -18.82 2.31
N THR A 5 2.33 -19.38 3.16
CA THR A 5 1.47 -18.57 4.05
C THR A 5 2.35 -18.04 5.18
N LEU A 6 2.25 -16.75 5.48
CA LEU A 6 2.99 -16.12 6.59
C LEU A 6 2.12 -16.09 7.85
N THR A 7 2.76 -16.13 9.02
CA THR A 7 2.08 -15.76 10.27
C THR A 7 1.93 -14.25 10.36
N SER A 8 1.02 -13.78 11.22
CA SER A 8 0.84 -12.34 11.49
C SER A 8 2.14 -11.70 11.99
N ASP A 9 2.88 -12.40 12.86
CA ASP A 9 4.17 -11.94 13.41
C ASP A 9 5.27 -11.87 12.36
N GLU A 10 5.38 -12.87 11.48
CA GLU A 10 6.35 -12.87 10.37
C GLU A 10 6.08 -11.72 9.41
N PHE A 11 4.81 -11.51 9.06
CA PHE A 11 4.39 -10.42 8.20
C PHE A 11 4.65 -9.05 8.85
N ASN A 12 4.33 -8.89 10.14
CA ASN A 12 4.60 -7.65 10.89
C ASN A 12 6.09 -7.34 10.98
N ALA A 13 6.91 -8.33 11.31
CA ALA A 13 8.36 -8.18 11.42
C ALA A 13 9.00 -7.78 10.08
N PHE A 14 8.43 -8.23 8.96
CA PHE A 14 8.87 -7.85 7.63
C PHE A 14 8.40 -6.44 7.24
N THR A 15 7.10 -6.16 7.35
CA THR A 15 6.49 -4.90 6.90
C THR A 15 6.83 -3.68 7.77
N THR A 16 7.35 -3.87 8.98
CA THR A 16 7.89 -2.78 9.81
C THR A 16 9.33 -2.40 9.46
N LYS A 17 10.09 -3.33 8.86
CA LYS A 17 11.48 -3.09 8.41
C LYS A 17 11.57 -2.60 6.97
N HIS A 18 10.58 -2.93 6.16
CA HIS A 18 10.49 -2.51 4.76
C HIS A 18 9.34 -1.53 4.60
N PHE A 19 9.55 -0.48 3.79
CA PHE A 19 8.49 0.49 3.53
C PHE A 19 7.24 -0.22 3.00
N SER A 20 6.12 0.00 3.69
CA SER A 20 4.86 -0.67 3.43
C SER A 20 3.71 0.34 3.55
N HIS A 21 2.68 0.16 2.73
CA HIS A 21 1.45 0.94 2.86
C HIS A 21 0.70 0.47 4.13
N TYR A 22 -0.04 1.36 4.79
CA TYR A 22 -0.73 1.03 6.07
C TYR A 22 -1.71 -0.16 5.95
N THR A 23 -2.23 -0.42 4.75
CA THR A 23 -3.08 -1.58 4.43
C THR A 23 -2.33 -2.91 4.45
N GLN A 24 -1.00 -2.89 4.36
CA GLN A 24 -0.12 -4.04 4.47
C GLN A 24 0.43 -4.15 5.90
N SER A 25 -0.47 -4.21 6.89
CA SER A 25 -0.12 -4.30 8.31
C SER A 25 -0.79 -5.49 9.00
N ALA A 26 -0.14 -6.01 10.04
CA ALA A 26 -0.70 -7.08 10.86
C ALA A 26 -1.99 -6.64 11.59
N ILE A 27 -2.10 -5.37 11.98
CA ILE A 27 -3.31 -4.80 12.57
C ILE A 27 -4.49 -4.93 11.60
N HIS A 28 -4.30 -4.56 10.33
CA HIS A 28 -5.34 -4.69 9.31
C HIS A 28 -5.72 -6.16 9.08
N TYR A 29 -4.72 -7.06 9.03
CA TYR A 29 -4.98 -8.51 8.91
C TYR A 29 -5.82 -9.03 10.08
N ASN A 30 -5.37 -8.83 11.32
CA ASN A 30 -6.05 -9.34 12.52
C ASN A 30 -7.50 -8.82 12.59
N HIS A 31 -7.71 -7.53 12.31
CA HIS A 31 -9.05 -6.95 12.29
C HIS A 31 -9.97 -7.61 11.24
N ARG A 32 -9.45 -7.92 10.04
CA ARG A 32 -10.20 -8.61 9.00
C ARG A 32 -10.49 -10.06 9.34
N VAL A 33 -9.57 -10.75 10.01
CA VAL A 33 -9.79 -12.10 10.55
C VAL A 33 -10.96 -12.08 11.52
N ASP A 34 -10.95 -11.17 12.49
CA ASP A 34 -11.99 -11.07 13.53
C ASP A 34 -13.37 -10.70 12.95
N LEU A 35 -13.40 -9.84 11.92
CA LEU A 35 -14.65 -9.39 11.31
C LEU A 35 -15.29 -10.41 10.35
N LYS A 36 -14.50 -10.98 9.43
CA LYS A 36 -15.03 -11.76 8.29
C LYS A 36 -14.21 -12.98 7.91
N GLY A 37 -12.94 -13.06 8.32
CA GLY A 37 -12.05 -14.17 7.92
C GLY A 37 -11.71 -14.19 6.43
N ASP A 38 -11.97 -13.11 5.69
CA ASP A 38 -11.85 -13.01 4.23
C ASP A 38 -10.48 -12.42 3.81
N VAL A 39 -9.42 -12.81 4.52
CA VAL A 39 -8.08 -12.25 4.38
C VAL A 39 -7.01 -13.34 4.47
N HIS A 40 -5.92 -13.16 3.73
CA HIS A 40 -4.81 -14.08 3.66
C HIS A 40 -3.50 -13.32 3.79
N LEU A 41 -2.50 -13.96 4.42
CA LEU A 41 -1.12 -13.53 4.41
C LEU A 41 -0.28 -14.54 3.63
N VAL A 42 0.28 -14.09 2.51
CA VAL A 42 1.21 -14.90 1.71
C VAL A 42 2.54 -14.18 1.59
N GLY A 43 3.59 -14.92 1.29
CA GLY A 43 4.92 -14.36 1.18
C GLY A 43 5.91 -15.30 0.51
N VAL A 44 7.15 -14.84 0.45
CA VAL A 44 8.28 -15.63 -0.04
C VAL A 44 9.35 -15.65 1.04
N LYS A 45 9.84 -16.86 1.33
CA LYS A 45 11.03 -17.05 2.15
C LYS A 45 12.23 -17.43 1.26
N ASP A 46 13.41 -16.92 1.61
CA ASP A 46 14.65 -17.38 1.02
C ASP A 46 15.05 -18.76 1.57
N ASP A 47 16.21 -19.26 1.15
CA ASP A 47 16.67 -20.60 1.50
C ASP A 47 17.13 -20.68 2.98
N ASN A 48 17.34 -19.54 3.64
CA ASN A 48 17.62 -19.44 5.07
C ASN A 48 16.35 -19.31 5.92
N GLY A 49 15.17 -19.30 5.28
CA GLY A 49 13.87 -19.13 5.95
C GLY A 49 13.52 -17.67 6.25
N GLN A 50 14.30 -16.69 5.79
CA GLN A 50 14.02 -15.28 5.98
C GLN A 50 12.93 -14.82 5.01
N VAL A 51 11.95 -14.06 5.51
CA VAL A 51 10.91 -13.45 4.67
C VAL A 51 11.55 -12.36 3.81
N ILE A 52 11.39 -12.48 2.49
CA ILE A 52 11.89 -11.54 1.47
C ILE A 52 10.75 -10.88 0.66
N ALA A 53 9.52 -11.36 0.80
CA ALA A 53 8.31 -10.71 0.29
C ALA A 53 7.12 -11.06 1.18
N GLY A 54 6.18 -10.12 1.34
CA GLY A 54 4.95 -10.32 2.09
C GLY A 54 3.78 -9.60 1.43
N CYS A 55 2.59 -10.19 1.48
CA CYS A 55 1.37 -9.59 0.95
C CYS A 55 0.16 -10.00 1.79
N LEU A 56 -0.58 -8.99 2.24
CA LEU A 56 -1.96 -9.12 2.66
C LEU A 56 -2.86 -9.04 1.42
N LEU A 57 -3.79 -9.98 1.29
CA LEU A 57 -4.83 -9.96 0.27
C LEU A 57 -6.18 -10.30 0.90
N THR A 58 -7.23 -9.63 0.46
CA THR A 58 -8.61 -9.99 0.82
C THR A 58 -9.29 -10.73 -0.31
N GLU A 59 -10.25 -11.57 0.04
CA GLU A 59 -11.13 -12.23 -0.91
C GLU A 59 -12.58 -11.75 -0.79
N ALA A 60 -13.33 -11.83 -1.88
CA ALA A 60 -14.77 -11.66 -1.85
C ALA A 60 -15.44 -12.55 -2.90
N ARG A 61 -16.58 -13.12 -2.52
CA ARG A 61 -17.34 -14.08 -3.34
C ARG A 61 -17.90 -13.40 -4.59
N THR A 62 -17.77 -14.07 -5.73
CA THR A 62 -18.32 -13.63 -7.02
C THR A 62 -18.85 -14.83 -7.81
N LEU A 63 -19.85 -14.61 -8.66
CA LEU A 63 -20.44 -15.64 -9.53
C LEU A 63 -20.63 -17.01 -8.84
N LYS A 64 -21.38 -17.00 -7.73
CA LYS A 64 -21.61 -18.16 -6.86
C LYS A 64 -20.33 -18.66 -6.19
N PHE A 65 -19.54 -19.54 -6.77
CA PHE A 65 -18.45 -20.22 -6.04
C PHE A 65 -17.06 -19.65 -6.30
N PHE A 66 -16.95 -18.72 -7.24
CA PHE A 66 -15.69 -18.02 -7.50
C PHE A 66 -15.44 -16.91 -6.48
N LYS A 67 -14.21 -16.41 -6.49
CA LYS A 67 -13.80 -15.26 -5.67
C LYS A 67 -13.01 -14.27 -6.51
N TYR A 68 -13.06 -13.00 -6.17
CA TYR A 68 -12.02 -12.07 -6.59
C TYR A 68 -11.11 -11.77 -5.41
N PHE A 69 -9.86 -11.43 -5.72
CA PHE A 69 -8.85 -11.08 -4.73
C PHE A 69 -8.32 -9.68 -4.94
N TYR A 70 -7.86 -9.04 -3.87
CA TYR A 70 -7.27 -7.70 -3.95
C TYR A 70 -6.09 -7.58 -2.98
N THR A 71 -4.95 -7.07 -3.48
CA THR A 71 -3.69 -7.00 -2.73
C THR A 71 -3.50 -5.73 -1.91
N HIS A 72 -4.44 -4.77 -1.93
CA HIS A 72 -4.42 -3.55 -1.11
C HIS A 72 -3.03 -2.90 -0.99
N ARG A 73 -2.50 -2.36 -2.10
CA ARG A 73 -1.16 -1.73 -2.16
C ARG A 73 0.04 -2.66 -1.93
N GLY A 74 -0.19 -3.93 -1.65
CA GLY A 74 0.83 -4.97 -1.70
C GLY A 74 1.05 -5.50 -3.11
N PRO A 75 2.04 -6.39 -3.30
CA PRO A 75 2.95 -6.94 -2.27
C PRO A 75 4.01 -5.95 -1.78
N VAL A 76 4.53 -6.19 -0.57
CA VAL A 76 5.75 -5.56 -0.04
C VAL A 76 6.93 -6.46 -0.41
N MET A 77 7.85 -5.95 -1.22
CA MET A 77 9.08 -6.63 -1.63
C MET A 77 10.06 -5.66 -2.29
N ASP A 78 11.29 -6.10 -2.54
CA ASP A 78 12.23 -5.38 -3.39
C ASP A 78 11.85 -5.53 -4.88
N TYR A 79 11.26 -4.48 -5.44
CA TYR A 79 10.85 -4.43 -6.85
C TYR A 79 12.01 -4.29 -7.83
N THR A 80 13.23 -4.03 -7.37
CA THR A 80 14.42 -4.03 -8.24
C THR A 80 14.86 -5.46 -8.56
N ASN A 81 14.59 -6.41 -7.65
CA ASN A 81 14.84 -7.83 -7.85
C ASN A 81 13.78 -8.48 -8.75
N GLN A 82 14.00 -8.42 -10.07
CA GLN A 82 13.06 -8.96 -11.07
C GLN A 82 12.80 -10.47 -10.91
N SER A 83 13.80 -11.24 -10.44
CA SER A 83 13.63 -12.67 -10.18
C SER A 83 12.63 -12.93 -9.05
N LEU A 84 12.68 -12.13 -7.98
CA LEU A 84 11.71 -12.18 -6.89
C LEU A 84 10.32 -11.75 -7.34
N VAL A 85 10.20 -10.64 -8.09
CA VAL A 85 8.92 -10.17 -8.64
C VAL A 85 8.26 -11.25 -9.49
N ALA A 86 9.01 -11.82 -10.44
CA ALA A 86 8.50 -12.86 -11.33
C ALA A 86 8.09 -14.13 -10.57
N PHE A 87 8.92 -14.54 -9.59
CA PHE A 87 8.62 -15.68 -8.73
C PHE A 87 7.34 -15.45 -7.92
N PHE A 88 7.22 -14.30 -7.24
CA PHE A 88 6.10 -13.97 -6.39
C PHE A 88 4.77 -14.02 -7.16
N PHE A 89 4.68 -13.31 -8.29
CA PHE A 89 3.42 -13.21 -9.04
C PHE A 89 3.04 -14.53 -9.75
N LYS A 90 4.03 -15.31 -10.21
CA LYS A 90 3.78 -16.66 -10.74
C LYS A 90 3.25 -17.61 -9.66
N ALA A 91 3.85 -17.57 -8.47
CA ALA A 91 3.43 -18.38 -7.34
C ALA A 91 2.07 -17.94 -6.79
N LEU A 92 1.83 -16.62 -6.71
CA LEU A 92 0.54 -16.04 -6.34
C LEU A 92 -0.57 -16.53 -7.28
N THR A 93 -0.36 -16.49 -8.60
CA THR A 93 -1.32 -17.02 -9.57
C THR A 93 -1.65 -18.50 -9.28
N SER A 94 -0.64 -19.29 -8.95
CA SER A 94 -0.80 -20.72 -8.64
C SER A 94 -1.56 -20.95 -7.33
N TYR A 95 -1.32 -20.10 -6.32
CA TYR A 95 -2.07 -20.07 -5.06
C TYR A 95 -3.55 -19.71 -5.30
N LEU A 96 -3.80 -18.62 -6.02
CA LEU A 96 -5.14 -18.09 -6.27
C LEU A 96 -6.02 -19.05 -7.06
N LYS A 97 -5.47 -19.80 -8.03
CA LYS A 97 -6.20 -20.83 -8.76
C LYS A 97 -6.75 -21.93 -7.83
N LYS A 98 -6.02 -22.29 -6.78
CA LYS A 98 -6.49 -23.27 -5.77
C LYS A 98 -7.61 -22.70 -4.88
N GLN A 99 -7.78 -21.38 -4.85
CA GLN A 99 -8.81 -20.68 -4.08
C GLN A 99 -10.06 -20.32 -4.91
N ASN A 100 -10.25 -20.91 -6.10
CA ASN A 100 -11.32 -20.58 -7.05
C ASN A 100 -11.35 -19.09 -7.44
N CYS A 101 -10.18 -18.47 -7.57
CA CYS A 101 -10.04 -17.09 -8.01
C CYS A 101 -10.50 -16.93 -9.48
N LEU A 102 -11.42 -15.99 -9.71
CA LEU A 102 -11.84 -15.53 -11.03
C LEU A 102 -10.87 -14.47 -11.58
N TYR A 103 -10.54 -13.48 -10.75
CA TYR A 103 -9.56 -12.44 -11.07
C TYR A 103 -8.96 -11.84 -9.80
N VAL A 104 -7.81 -11.20 -9.95
CA VAL A 104 -7.13 -10.48 -8.86
C VAL A 104 -6.83 -9.05 -9.29
N LEU A 105 -7.09 -8.11 -8.38
CA LEU A 105 -6.68 -6.72 -8.50
C LEU A 105 -5.35 -6.54 -7.76
N VAL A 106 -4.37 -5.96 -8.44
CA VAL A 106 -3.04 -5.71 -7.88
C VAL A 106 -2.64 -4.27 -8.17
N ASP A 107 -2.26 -3.54 -7.13
CA ASP A 107 -1.92 -2.13 -7.18
C ASP A 107 -0.69 -1.80 -6.31
N PRO A 108 0.46 -2.46 -6.56
CA PRO A 108 1.61 -2.39 -5.67
C PRO A 108 2.08 -0.96 -5.45
N TYR A 109 2.59 -0.67 -4.26
CA TYR A 109 2.99 0.69 -3.88
C TYR A 109 4.33 1.11 -4.49
N LEU A 110 4.34 1.29 -5.82
CA LEU A 110 5.49 1.63 -6.64
C LEU A 110 5.34 3.06 -7.20
N ILE A 111 6.39 3.87 -7.06
CA ILE A 111 6.39 5.25 -7.56
C ILE A 111 6.70 5.26 -9.06
N GLU A 112 5.85 5.92 -9.84
CA GLU A 112 6.09 6.14 -11.27
C GLU A 112 6.78 7.48 -11.53
N ASN A 113 6.26 8.56 -10.95
CA ASN A 113 6.80 9.91 -11.10
C ASN A 113 6.68 10.69 -9.79
N LEU A 114 7.67 11.54 -9.51
CA LEU A 114 7.52 12.68 -8.60
C LEU A 114 7.10 13.89 -9.42
N ARG A 115 6.14 14.63 -8.89
CA ARG A 115 5.63 15.85 -9.51
C ARG A 115 5.64 17.01 -8.52
N ASN A 116 5.76 18.22 -9.04
CA ASN A 116 5.51 19.42 -8.26
C ASN A 116 4.00 19.69 -8.13
N ALA A 117 3.64 20.76 -7.42
CA ALA A 117 2.25 21.15 -7.19
C ALA A 117 1.50 21.52 -8.49
N ASP A 118 2.22 21.94 -9.53
CA ASP A 118 1.66 22.24 -10.86
C ASP A 118 1.48 20.98 -11.73
N GLY A 119 1.85 19.81 -11.22
CA GLY A 119 1.72 18.53 -11.89
C GLY A 119 2.85 18.22 -12.88
N GLU A 120 3.89 19.05 -12.95
CA GLU A 120 5.06 18.83 -13.79
C GLU A 120 5.94 17.72 -13.21
N ILE A 121 6.53 16.90 -14.08
CA ILE A 121 7.39 15.80 -13.65
C ILE A 121 8.74 16.36 -13.20
N VAL A 122 9.06 16.15 -11.93
CA VAL A 122 10.37 16.48 -11.33
C VAL A 122 11.33 15.30 -11.49
N LYS A 123 10.81 14.08 -11.39
CA LYS A 123 11.59 12.84 -11.53
C LYS A 123 10.72 11.69 -12.01
N SER A 124 11.22 10.89 -12.94
CA SER A 124 10.59 9.63 -13.37
C SER A 124 11.36 8.43 -12.87
N TYR A 125 10.65 7.34 -12.58
CA TYR A 125 11.21 6.04 -12.24
C TYR A 125 10.96 5.06 -13.39
N ASP A 126 11.94 4.22 -13.71
CA ASP A 126 11.79 3.23 -14.78
C ASP A 126 11.15 1.93 -14.29
N ASN A 127 9.83 1.85 -14.42
CA ASN A 127 9.06 0.66 -14.07
C ASN A 127 8.77 -0.25 -15.29
N ARG A 128 9.41 -0.02 -16.45
CA ARG A 128 9.11 -0.79 -17.67
C ARG A 128 9.41 -2.27 -17.52
N ALA A 129 10.45 -2.64 -16.76
CA ALA A 129 10.77 -4.03 -16.47
C ALA A 129 9.65 -4.71 -15.67
N PHE A 130 9.14 -4.04 -14.63
CA PHE A 130 8.00 -4.52 -13.85
C PHE A 130 6.76 -4.72 -14.74
N VAL A 131 6.38 -3.70 -15.53
CA VAL A 131 5.20 -3.78 -16.42
C VAL A 131 5.31 -4.95 -17.41
N ARG A 132 6.49 -5.16 -18.03
CA ARG A 132 6.71 -6.29 -18.94
C ARG A 132 6.60 -7.65 -18.23
N THR A 133 7.18 -7.77 -17.04
CA THR A 133 7.08 -8.98 -16.22
C THR A 133 5.62 -9.29 -15.89
N MET A 134 4.86 -8.28 -15.46
CA MET A 134 3.43 -8.42 -15.15
C MET A 134 2.63 -8.86 -16.38
N ASP A 135 2.83 -8.24 -17.54
CA ASP A 135 2.14 -8.60 -18.77
C ASP A 135 2.45 -10.04 -19.22
N THR A 136 3.72 -10.44 -19.13
CA THR A 136 4.18 -11.81 -19.45
C THR A 136 3.52 -12.85 -18.55
N LEU A 137 3.26 -12.51 -17.29
CA LEU A 137 2.57 -13.36 -16.32
C LEU A 137 1.04 -13.31 -16.44
N GLY A 138 0.50 -12.51 -17.37
CA GLY A 138 -0.94 -12.38 -17.63
C GLY A 138 -1.66 -11.29 -16.84
N TYR A 139 -0.94 -10.47 -16.06
CA TYR A 139 -1.52 -9.32 -15.37
C TYR A 139 -1.64 -8.13 -16.32
N LYS A 140 -2.85 -7.60 -16.48
CA LYS A 140 -3.14 -6.53 -17.45
C LYS A 140 -3.21 -5.16 -16.79
N HIS A 141 -2.30 -4.28 -17.18
CA HIS A 141 -2.26 -2.90 -16.72
C HIS A 141 -3.50 -2.12 -17.20
N GLN A 142 -4.19 -1.44 -16.28
CA GLN A 142 -5.46 -0.74 -16.56
C GLN A 142 -5.27 0.70 -17.09
N GLY A 143 -4.06 1.07 -17.49
CA GLY A 143 -3.74 2.41 -17.98
C GLY A 143 -3.40 3.39 -16.85
N PHE A 144 -3.53 4.70 -17.13
CA PHE A 144 -3.15 5.79 -16.23
C PHE A 144 -4.35 6.66 -15.84
N PRO A 145 -5.38 6.12 -15.18
CA PRO A 145 -6.54 6.92 -14.77
C PRO A 145 -6.14 8.03 -13.78
N VAL A 146 -6.87 9.13 -13.86
CA VAL A 146 -6.75 10.31 -12.99
C VAL A 146 -8.11 10.56 -12.35
N GLY A 147 -8.10 11.09 -11.12
CA GLY A 147 -9.31 11.34 -10.34
C GLY A 147 -9.67 10.18 -9.41
N TYR A 148 -10.85 10.29 -8.81
CA TYR A 148 -11.39 9.28 -7.90
C TYR A 148 -12.15 8.22 -8.67
N ASP A 149 -11.96 6.97 -8.26
CA ASP A 149 -12.63 5.81 -8.83
C ASP A 149 -13.16 4.94 -7.69
N SER A 150 -14.31 4.30 -7.91
CA SER A 150 -14.95 3.47 -6.88
C SER A 150 -14.28 2.12 -6.67
N MET A 151 -13.45 1.68 -7.64
CA MET A 151 -12.90 0.33 -7.70
C MET A 151 -11.37 0.30 -7.53
N SER A 152 -10.69 1.45 -7.59
CA SER A 152 -9.23 1.56 -7.56
C SER A 152 -8.73 2.65 -6.62
N GLN A 153 -7.52 2.47 -6.11
CA GLN A 153 -6.89 3.45 -5.22
C GLN A 153 -6.43 4.69 -5.98
N ILE A 154 -6.50 5.84 -5.30
CA ILE A 154 -5.99 7.10 -5.85
C ILE A 154 -4.50 6.98 -6.18
N ARG A 155 -4.10 7.37 -7.39
CA ARG A 155 -2.71 7.20 -7.85
C ARG A 155 -1.79 8.37 -7.50
N TRP A 156 -2.37 9.49 -7.11
CA TRP A 156 -1.69 10.74 -6.86
C TRP A 156 -1.77 11.05 -5.37
N LEU A 157 -0.61 11.19 -4.73
CA LEU A 157 -0.50 11.48 -3.30
C LEU A 157 0.31 12.76 -3.13
N SER A 158 -0.21 13.70 -2.34
CA SER A 158 0.55 14.85 -1.87
C SER A 158 1.33 14.44 -0.63
N VAL A 159 2.66 14.34 -0.75
CA VAL A 159 3.55 13.86 0.31
C VAL A 159 4.54 14.95 0.68
N LEU A 160 4.57 15.34 1.95
CA LEU A 160 5.57 16.25 2.50
C LEU A 160 6.74 15.42 3.05
N ASP A 161 7.93 15.57 2.46
CA ASP A 161 9.14 14.92 2.96
C ASP A 161 9.65 15.64 4.20
N LEU A 162 9.68 14.91 5.33
CA LEU A 162 10.11 15.39 6.64
C LEU A 162 11.57 15.02 6.94
N LYS A 163 12.20 14.22 6.08
CA LYS A 163 13.54 13.70 6.34
C LYS A 163 14.53 14.85 6.52
N ASP A 164 15.29 14.78 7.61
CA ASP A 164 16.34 15.75 7.97
C ASP A 164 15.85 17.21 8.11
N LYS A 165 14.55 17.42 8.39
CA LYS A 165 13.95 18.75 8.57
C LYS A 165 13.46 19.00 10.00
N THR A 166 13.65 20.23 10.48
CA THR A 166 13.06 20.71 11.74
C THR A 166 11.67 21.32 11.50
N GLU A 167 10.87 21.45 12.57
CA GLU A 167 9.56 22.11 12.50
C GLU A 167 9.66 23.55 11.97
N ASP A 168 10.67 24.31 12.42
CA ASP A 168 10.91 25.68 11.95
C ASP A 168 11.25 25.73 10.46
N GLN A 169 12.03 24.77 9.95
CA GLN A 169 12.36 24.67 8.53
C GLN A 169 11.11 24.36 7.72
N LEU A 170 10.31 23.37 8.14
CA LEU A 170 9.05 23.01 7.49
C LEU A 170 8.11 24.22 7.42
N LEU A 171 7.92 24.94 8.52
CA LEU A 171 7.05 26.12 8.58
C LEU A 171 7.57 27.26 7.67
N LYS A 172 8.88 27.42 7.55
CA LYS A 172 9.51 28.41 6.67
C LYS A 172 9.33 28.06 5.19
N GLU A 173 9.38 26.77 4.84
CA GLU A 173 9.22 26.26 3.47
C GLU A 173 7.78 26.33 2.96
N MET A 174 6.78 26.35 3.87
CA MET A 174 5.38 26.56 3.49
C MET A 174 5.17 27.90 2.79
N ASP A 175 4.14 27.98 1.95
CA ASP A 175 3.70 29.25 1.39
C ASP A 175 3.30 30.22 2.52
N TYR A 176 3.34 31.52 2.20
CA TYR A 176 3.09 32.57 3.19
C TYR A 176 1.72 32.44 3.87
N GLN A 177 0.68 32.08 3.11
CA GLN A 177 -0.68 32.00 3.62
C GLN A 177 -0.84 30.81 4.57
N THR A 178 -0.32 29.64 4.21
CA THR A 178 -0.30 28.46 5.09
C THR A 178 0.45 28.74 6.38
N ARG A 179 1.69 29.28 6.30
CA ARG A 179 2.47 29.64 7.50
C ARG A 179 1.73 30.65 8.39
N ARG A 180 1.14 31.69 7.80
CA ARG A 180 0.39 32.71 8.54
C ARG A 180 -0.83 32.12 9.24
N ASN A 181 -1.57 31.24 8.56
CA ASN A 181 -2.75 30.58 9.12
C ASN A 181 -2.39 29.67 10.30
N ILE A 182 -1.31 28.88 10.18
CA ILE A 182 -0.81 28.05 11.29
C ILE A 182 -0.42 28.94 12.48
N LYS A 183 0.35 30.02 12.26
CA LYS A 183 0.74 30.91 13.37
C LYS A 183 -0.46 31.53 14.08
N LYS A 184 -1.49 31.91 13.33
CA LYS A 184 -2.73 32.48 13.88
C LYS A 184 -3.45 31.50 14.82
N THR A 185 -3.38 30.19 14.60
CA THR A 185 -4.04 29.22 15.50
C THR A 185 -3.45 29.25 16.91
N TYR A 186 -2.15 29.51 17.04
CA TYR A 186 -1.49 29.72 18.34
C TYR A 186 -1.96 31.02 18.98
N ASP A 187 -2.00 32.13 18.22
CA ASP A 187 -2.37 33.45 18.74
C ASP A 187 -3.80 33.49 19.29
N ILE A 188 -4.73 32.77 18.64
CA ILE A 188 -6.14 32.70 19.06
C ILE A 188 -6.42 31.57 20.06
N GLY A 189 -5.40 30.83 20.50
CA GLY A 189 -5.49 29.81 21.55
C GLY A 189 -6.21 28.51 21.15
N VAL A 190 -6.15 28.11 19.86
CA VAL A 190 -6.64 26.79 19.43
C VAL A 190 -5.86 25.69 20.15
N LYS A 191 -6.58 24.65 20.57
CA LYS A 191 -5.99 23.46 21.21
C LYS A 191 -6.39 22.20 20.44
N THR A 192 -5.53 21.19 20.52
CA THR A 192 -5.75 19.88 19.93
C THR A 192 -5.85 18.83 21.03
N LYS A 193 -6.75 17.85 20.87
CA LYS A 193 -6.79 16.63 21.70
C LYS A 193 -6.87 15.41 20.79
N THR A 194 -6.23 14.31 21.20
CA THR A 194 -6.40 13.00 20.55
C THR A 194 -7.64 12.35 21.16
N LEU A 195 -8.64 12.07 20.32
CA LEU A 195 -9.88 11.41 20.75
C LEU A 195 -9.63 9.92 21.05
N THR A 196 -10.35 9.37 22.02
CA THR A 196 -10.44 7.91 22.19
C THR A 196 -11.48 7.32 21.24
N ILE A 197 -11.51 5.99 21.13
CA ILE A 197 -12.49 5.28 20.29
C ILE A 197 -13.93 5.55 20.75
N ASP A 198 -14.17 5.76 22.05
CA ASP A 198 -15.49 6.06 22.61
C ASP A 198 -16.00 7.44 22.18
N GLU A 199 -15.11 8.35 21.79
CA GLU A 199 -15.45 9.70 21.32
C GLU A 199 -15.61 9.78 19.79
N THR A 200 -15.66 8.64 19.09
CA THR A 200 -15.73 8.59 17.62
C THR A 200 -16.87 9.42 17.03
N GLN A 201 -18.02 9.51 17.70
CA GLN A 201 -19.14 10.35 17.23
C GLN A 201 -18.74 11.82 17.07
N THR A 202 -17.90 12.35 17.98
CA THR A 202 -17.39 13.74 17.93
C THR A 202 -16.57 14.02 16.67
N PHE A 203 -15.98 12.99 16.06
CA PHE A 203 -15.25 13.14 14.79
C PHE A 203 -16.18 13.16 13.57
N PHE A 204 -17.33 12.49 13.65
CA PHE A 204 -18.30 12.40 12.56
C PHE A 204 -19.30 13.56 12.52
N ASP A 205 -19.55 14.20 13.66
CA ASP A 205 -20.38 15.41 13.80
C ASP A 205 -19.71 16.64 13.17
#